data_AF-A0A2T6M1S9-F1
#
_entry.id   AF-A0A2T6M1S9-F1
#
_cell.length_a   1.000
_cell.length_b   1.000
_cell.length_c   1.000
_cell.angle_alpha   90.00
_cell.angle_beta   90.00
_cell.angle_gamma   90.00
#
_symmetry.space_group_name_H-M   'P 1'
#
loop_
_entity.id
_entity.type
_entity.pdbx_description
1 polymer ?
#
loop_
_entity_poly.entity_id
_entity_poly.type
_entity_poly.pdbx_seq_one_letter_code
_entity_poly.pdbx_strand_id
1 'polypeptide(L)'
;MAHTKRSLAIFCLGAALLSGCGEDPKAAGQRAMREYAAHDFTAAQRDLAIAMTATPDDPQLLELHARNALALGNGEAAATSLEKLAKSGHAPADMAQLVAEADLQRGLPDRTLADLGATSDAASQRLRALAFLAKDDRASATKAITAALVQAPNEPRVLTLAAQAAWGFLCGHYRLGCC
;
A
#
# COMPACT_ATOMS: atom_id res chain seq x y z
N MET A 1 -52.15 59.65 -8.14
CA MET A 1 -50.82 59.01 -8.06
C MET A 1 -50.53 58.77 -6.59
N ALA A 2 -50.13 57.63 -6.05
CA ALA A 2 -50.13 56.21 -6.40
C ALA A 2 -49.92 55.52 -5.02
N HIS A 3 -50.42 54.29 -4.87
CA HIS A 3 -50.32 53.44 -3.68
C HIS A 3 -48.86 53.30 -3.18
N THR A 4 -48.55 52.90 -1.93
CA THR A 4 -48.42 51.46 -1.60
C THR A 4 -48.13 51.24 -0.11
N LYS A 5 -48.67 50.12 0.38
CA LYS A 5 -48.77 49.59 1.73
C LYS A 5 -47.44 49.01 2.28
N ARG A 6 -47.40 48.96 3.62
CA ARG A 6 -46.73 47.99 4.53
C ARG A 6 -46.06 46.79 3.87
N SER A 7 -44.85 46.46 4.31
CA SER A 7 -44.46 45.06 4.59
C SER A 7 -43.33 44.96 5.60
N LEU A 8 -43.67 44.34 6.73
CA LEU A 8 -42.84 43.87 7.82
C LEU A 8 -42.09 42.62 7.31
N ALA A 9 -40.76 42.67 7.17
CA ALA A 9 -39.97 41.50 6.78
C ALA A 9 -39.16 41.02 7.99
N ILE A 10 -39.76 40.05 8.67
CA ILE A 10 -39.16 39.17 9.67
C ILE A 10 -38.04 38.38 8.98
N PHE A 11 -36.79 38.67 9.33
CA PHE A 11 -35.64 37.87 8.88
C PHE A 11 -35.50 36.67 9.81
N CYS A 12 -36.15 35.56 9.44
CA CYS A 12 -35.95 34.26 10.06
C CYS A 12 -34.48 33.85 9.89
N LEU A 13 -33.75 33.88 11.00
CA LEU A 13 -32.41 33.34 11.16
C LEU A 13 -32.49 31.81 11.00
N GLY A 14 -32.30 31.34 9.76
CA GLY A 14 -32.29 29.93 9.42
C GLY A 14 -31.08 29.25 10.06
N ALA A 15 -31.35 28.44 11.09
CA ALA A 15 -30.42 27.49 11.64
C ALA A 15 -29.98 26.53 10.53
N ALA A 16 -28.73 26.67 10.08
CA ALA A 16 -28.06 25.67 9.28
C ALA A 16 -27.89 24.41 10.13
N LEU A 17 -28.82 23.47 9.97
CA LEU A 17 -28.66 22.09 10.39
C LEU A 17 -27.45 21.55 9.64
N LEU A 18 -26.30 21.45 10.32
CA LEU A 18 -25.26 20.52 9.92
C LEU A 18 -25.85 19.11 10.07
N SER A 19 -26.48 18.61 9.02
CA SER A 19 -26.52 17.18 8.78
C SER A 19 -25.07 16.75 8.64
N GLY A 20 -24.47 16.28 9.73
CA GLY A 20 -23.27 15.48 9.65
C GLY A 20 -23.61 14.31 8.74
N CYS A 21 -23.17 14.38 7.48
CA CYS A 21 -23.19 13.27 6.56
C CYS A 21 -22.25 12.22 7.15
N GLY A 22 -22.77 11.37 8.03
CA GLY A 22 -22.16 10.08 8.29
C GLY A 22 -22.26 9.31 6.97
N GLU A 23 -21.19 9.30 6.19
CA GLU A 23 -21.12 8.48 5.00
C GLU A 23 -21.33 7.02 5.39
N ASP A 24 -22.14 6.30 4.61
CA ASP A 24 -22.43 4.88 4.85
C ASP A 24 -21.13 4.06 4.77
N PRO A 25 -20.67 3.43 5.86
CA PRO A 25 -19.43 2.64 5.87
C PRO A 25 -19.43 1.52 4.85
N LYS A 26 -20.60 0.93 4.55
CA LYS A 26 -20.70 -0.14 3.55
C LYS A 26 -20.49 0.41 2.14
N ALA A 27 -21.10 1.55 1.82
CA ALA A 27 -20.88 2.24 0.54
C ALA A 27 -19.42 2.68 0.37
N ALA A 28 -18.79 3.17 1.44
CA ALA A 28 -17.37 3.51 1.45
C ALA A 28 -16.48 2.29 1.15
N GLY A 29 -16.73 1.14 1.78
CA GLY A 29 -15.98 -0.09 1.49
C GLY A 29 -16.04 -0.52 0.03
N GLN A 30 -17.21 -0.39 -0.61
CA GLN A 30 -17.36 -0.67 -2.04
C GLN A 30 -16.64 0.35 -2.94
N ARG A 31 -16.61 1.63 -2.55
CA ARG A 31 -15.84 2.64 -3.28
C ARG A 31 -14.35 2.38 -3.16
N ALA A 32 -13.84 2.08 -1.96
CA ALA A 32 -12.45 1.74 -1.74
C ALA A 32 -11.97 0.59 -2.63
N MET A 33 -12.79 -0.46 -2.81
CA MET A 33 -12.48 -1.57 -3.73
C MET A 33 -12.34 -1.09 -5.19
N ARG A 34 -13.23 -0.20 -5.63
CA ARG A 34 -13.19 0.38 -6.99
C ARG A 34 -11.98 1.29 -7.18
N GLU A 35 -11.68 2.13 -6.19
CA GLU A 35 -10.56 3.06 -6.21
C GLU A 35 -9.23 2.32 -6.20
N TYR A 36 -9.09 1.28 -5.37
CA TYR A 36 -7.92 0.41 -5.39
C TYR A 36 -7.74 -0.28 -6.74
N ALA A 37 -8.81 -0.81 -7.33
CA ALA A 37 -8.77 -1.41 -8.67
C ALA A 37 -8.42 -0.39 -9.77
N ALA A 38 -8.75 0.89 -9.56
CA ALA A 38 -8.38 1.99 -10.44
C ALA A 38 -6.97 2.56 -10.15
N HIS A 39 -6.21 1.95 -9.22
CA HIS A 39 -4.91 2.44 -8.73
C HIS A 39 -4.96 3.83 -8.07
N ASP A 40 -6.14 4.32 -7.66
CA ASP A 40 -6.28 5.51 -6.83
C ASP A 40 -6.18 5.13 -5.35
N PHE A 41 -4.97 4.79 -4.93
CA PHE A 41 -4.69 4.32 -3.57
C PHE A 41 -4.96 5.38 -2.50
N THR A 42 -4.86 6.66 -2.86
CA THR A 42 -5.14 7.77 -1.94
C THR A 42 -6.63 7.92 -1.70
N ALA A 43 -7.46 7.78 -2.74
CA ALA A 43 -8.90 7.73 -2.56
C ALA A 43 -9.32 6.49 -1.77
N ALA A 44 -8.79 5.32 -2.14
CA ALA A 44 -9.08 4.08 -1.44
C ALA A 44 -8.75 4.16 0.06
N GLN A 45 -7.65 4.82 0.44
CA GLN A 45 -7.30 5.02 1.85
C GLN A 45 -8.35 5.83 2.62
N ARG A 46 -8.93 6.87 2.00
CA ARG A 46 -9.97 7.70 2.64
C ARG A 46 -11.24 6.88 2.87
N ASP A 47 -11.68 6.15 1.86
CA ASP A 47 -12.89 5.34 1.95
C ASP A 47 -12.72 4.11 2.84
N LEU A 48 -11.51 3.52 2.89
CA LEU A 48 -11.16 2.49 3.88
C LEU A 48 -11.26 3.02 5.31
N ALA A 49 -10.78 4.24 5.58
CA ALA A 49 -10.87 4.83 6.91
C ALA A 49 -12.32 4.97 7.38
N ILE A 50 -13.25 5.30 6.47
CA ILE A 50 -14.69 5.35 6.74
C ILE A 50 -15.25 3.94 6.95
N ALA A 51 -14.98 3.02 6.02
CA ALA A 51 -15.51 1.65 6.06
C ALA A 51 -15.12 0.90 7.34
N MET A 52 -13.87 1.04 7.77
CA MET A 52 -13.34 0.36 8.94
C MET A 52 -13.85 0.92 10.27
N THR A 53 -14.57 2.06 10.29
CA THR A 53 -15.21 2.56 11.52
C THR A 53 -16.31 1.64 12.04
N ALA A 54 -17.03 0.97 11.13
CA ALA A 54 -18.12 0.05 11.48
C ALA A 54 -17.63 -1.39 11.67
N THR A 55 -16.68 -1.83 10.85
CA THR A 55 -16.19 -3.22 10.82
C THR A 55 -14.66 -3.26 10.74
N PRO A 56 -13.94 -2.88 11.82
CA PRO A 56 -12.47 -2.75 11.81
C PRO A 56 -11.71 -4.07 11.70
N ASP A 57 -12.40 -5.20 11.90
CA ASP A 57 -11.83 -6.55 11.87
C ASP A 57 -12.44 -7.41 10.75
N ASP A 58 -13.14 -6.79 9.79
CA ASP A 58 -13.56 -7.48 8.57
C ASP A 58 -12.33 -7.94 7.77
N PRO A 59 -12.15 -9.26 7.52
CA PRO A 59 -10.98 -9.76 6.82
C PRO A 59 -10.79 -9.18 5.41
N GLN A 60 -11.86 -8.92 4.68
CA GLN A 60 -11.76 -8.35 3.33
C GLN A 60 -11.27 -6.90 3.37
N LEU A 61 -11.77 -6.10 4.32
CA LEU A 61 -11.30 -4.73 4.51
C LEU A 61 -9.87 -4.69 5.04
N LEU A 62 -9.49 -5.61 5.93
CA LEU A 62 -8.13 -5.72 6.43
C LEU A 62 -7.14 -6.06 5.31
N GLU A 63 -7.47 -7.01 4.44
CA GLU A 63 -6.61 -7.38 3.31
C GLU A 63 -6.48 -6.23 2.32
N LEU A 64 -7.60 -5.60 1.96
CA LEU A 64 -7.61 -4.43 1.08
C LEU A 64 -6.79 -3.28 1.67
N HIS A 65 -6.93 -3.01 2.97
CA HIS A 65 -6.16 -1.99 3.66
C HIS A 65 -4.66 -2.31 3.67
N ALA A 66 -4.28 -3.57 3.93
CA ALA A 66 -2.88 -3.98 3.88
C ALA A 66 -2.26 -3.73 2.50
N ARG A 67 -2.94 -4.16 1.44
CA ARG A 67 -2.46 -3.99 0.06
C ARG A 67 -2.41 -2.52 -0.35
N ASN A 68 -3.42 -1.73 0.03
CA ASN A 68 -3.43 -0.29 -0.22
C ASN A 68 -2.29 0.43 0.51
N ALA A 69 -2.06 0.08 1.77
CA ALA A 69 -0.97 0.62 2.57
C ALA A 69 0.40 0.29 1.97
N LEU A 70 0.62 -0.94 1.49
CA LEU A 70 1.84 -1.30 0.76
C LEU A 70 2.02 -0.47 -0.51
N ALA A 71 0.96 -0.25 -1.29
CA ALA A 71 1.02 0.57 -2.50
C ALA A 71 1.38 2.05 -2.20
N LEU A 72 0.99 2.55 -1.02
CA LEU A 72 1.33 3.88 -0.52
C LEU A 72 2.69 3.95 0.20
N GLY A 73 3.43 2.84 0.33
CA GLY A 73 4.69 2.80 1.08
C GLY A 73 4.52 2.84 2.60
N ASN A 74 3.32 2.58 3.12
CA ASN A 74 3.01 2.57 4.55
C ASN A 74 3.10 1.15 5.14
N GLY A 75 4.33 0.69 5.36
CA GLY A 75 4.59 -0.66 5.88
C GLY A 75 4.04 -0.91 7.28
N GLU A 76 3.97 0.10 8.16
CA GLU A 76 3.41 -0.06 9.52
C GLU A 76 1.90 -0.33 9.49
N ALA A 77 1.15 0.43 8.68
CA ALA A 77 -0.28 0.21 8.50
C ALA A 77 -0.56 -1.16 7.85
N ALA A 78 0.26 -1.56 6.88
CA ALA A 78 0.17 -2.88 6.27
C ALA A 78 0.41 -4.01 7.28
N ALA A 79 1.50 -3.94 8.04
CA ALA A 79 1.86 -4.94 9.05
C ALA A 79 0.74 -5.12 10.10
N THR A 80 0.15 -4.01 10.55
CA THR A 80 -0.96 -4.03 11.51
C THR A 80 -2.18 -4.80 10.98
N SER A 81 -2.57 -4.56 9.73
CA SER A 81 -3.67 -5.29 9.09
C SER A 81 -3.34 -6.77 8.88
N LEU A 82 -2.13 -7.09 8.42
CA LEU A 82 -1.68 -8.46 8.19
C LEU A 82 -1.61 -9.27 9.49
N GLU A 83 -1.19 -8.65 10.60
CA GLU A 83 -1.19 -9.27 11.93
C GLU A 83 -2.60 -9.65 12.38
N LYS A 84 -3.59 -8.77 12.17
CA LYS A 84 -5.00 -9.08 12.47
C LYS A 84 -5.54 -10.23 11.61
N LEU A 85 -5.18 -10.27 10.33
CA LEU A 85 -5.54 -11.38 9.44
C LEU A 85 -4.93 -12.71 9.91
N ALA A 86 -3.65 -12.69 10.29
CA ALA A 86 -2.98 -13.87 10.84
C ALA A 86 -3.67 -14.37 12.13
N LYS A 87 -3.93 -13.46 13.07
CA LYS A 87 -4.58 -13.78 14.36
C LYS A 87 -6.00 -14.31 14.21
N SER A 88 -6.72 -13.86 13.18
CA SER A 88 -8.10 -14.30 12.90
C SER A 88 -8.18 -15.53 12.00
N GLY A 89 -7.04 -16.08 11.54
CA GLY A 89 -7.01 -17.25 10.66
C GLY A 89 -7.38 -16.98 9.21
N HIS A 90 -7.44 -15.71 8.79
CA HIS A 90 -7.77 -15.28 7.43
C HIS A 90 -6.52 -14.84 6.65
N ALA A 91 -5.42 -15.60 6.79
CA ALA A 91 -4.19 -15.28 6.09
C ALA A 91 -4.37 -15.45 4.56
N PRO A 92 -4.04 -14.44 3.74
CA PRO A 92 -4.07 -14.58 2.29
C PRO A 92 -2.96 -15.53 1.81
N ALA A 93 -3.11 -16.08 0.61
CA ALA A 93 -2.15 -17.06 0.06
C ALA A 93 -0.73 -16.48 -0.07
N ASP A 94 -0.61 -15.18 -0.34
CA ASP A 94 0.64 -14.43 -0.47
C ASP A 94 1.08 -13.73 0.84
N MET A 95 0.57 -14.17 2.01
CA MET A 95 0.84 -13.54 3.31
C MET A 95 2.33 -13.30 3.56
N ALA A 96 3.18 -14.31 3.30
CA ALA A 96 4.63 -14.18 3.52
C ALA A 96 5.24 -13.06 2.66
N GLN A 97 4.78 -12.88 1.42
CA GLN A 97 5.27 -11.82 0.53
C GLN A 97 4.77 -10.44 0.97
N LEU A 98 3.51 -10.34 1.43
CA LEU A 98 2.95 -9.09 1.95
C LEU A 98 3.64 -8.63 3.22
N VAL A 99 3.91 -9.53 4.16
CA VAL A 99 4.66 -9.24 5.40
C VAL A 99 6.09 -8.84 5.06
N ALA A 100 6.76 -9.59 4.19
CA ALA A 100 8.11 -9.28 3.73
C ALA A 100 8.22 -7.89 3.08
N GLU A 101 7.24 -7.49 2.26
CA GLU A 101 7.18 -6.16 1.66
C GLU A 101 6.93 -5.06 2.69
N ALA A 102 6.02 -5.30 3.65
CA ALA A 102 5.79 -4.38 4.76
C ALA A 102 7.08 -4.14 5.57
N ASP A 103 7.81 -5.22 5.88
CA ASP A 103 9.07 -5.14 6.62
C ASP A 103 10.18 -4.42 5.85
N LEU A 104 10.26 -4.58 4.53
CA LEU A 104 11.17 -3.77 3.71
C LEU A 104 10.85 -2.28 3.78
N GLN A 105 9.57 -1.91 3.69
CA GLN A 105 9.14 -0.51 3.80
C GLN A 105 9.42 0.10 5.18
N ARG A 106 9.57 -0.74 6.21
CA ARG A 106 9.93 -0.37 7.59
C ARG A 106 11.45 -0.40 7.85
N GLY A 107 12.25 -0.78 6.86
CA GLY A 107 13.70 -0.90 7.02
C GLY A 107 14.13 -2.11 7.85
N LEU A 108 13.40 -3.23 7.76
CA LEU A 108 13.65 -4.47 8.49
C LEU A 108 14.11 -5.63 7.56
N PRO A 109 15.22 -5.47 6.81
CA PRO A 109 15.63 -6.45 5.80
C PRO A 109 15.97 -7.84 6.37
N ASP A 110 16.44 -7.91 7.62
CA ASP A 110 16.71 -9.20 8.28
C ASP A 110 15.43 -10.01 8.53
N ARG A 111 14.34 -9.32 8.91
CA ARG A 111 13.05 -9.97 9.09
C ARG A 111 12.47 -10.41 7.75
N THR A 112 12.53 -9.57 6.72
CA THR A 112 12.17 -9.94 5.35
C THR A 112 12.85 -11.24 4.91
N LEU A 113 14.16 -11.38 5.14
CA LEU A 113 14.90 -12.59 4.76
C LEU A 113 14.46 -13.82 5.57
N ALA A 114 14.17 -13.65 6.86
CA ALA A 114 13.69 -14.72 7.74
C ALA A 114 12.29 -15.19 7.33
N ASP A 115 11.36 -14.25 7.10
CA ASP A 115 9.95 -14.53 6.80
C ASP A 115 9.75 -15.17 5.43
N LEU A 116 10.56 -14.77 4.44
CA LEU A 116 10.56 -15.43 3.12
C LEU A 116 11.12 -16.86 3.17
N GLY A 117 11.87 -17.21 4.22
CA GLY A 117 12.39 -18.56 4.44
C GLY A 117 13.04 -19.19 3.21
N ALA A 118 12.55 -20.37 2.81
CA ALA A 118 12.99 -21.09 1.61
C ALA A 118 12.15 -20.80 0.35
N THR A 119 11.16 -19.92 0.44
CA THR A 119 10.27 -19.58 -0.69
C THR A 119 11.08 -18.95 -1.81
N SER A 120 10.89 -19.48 -3.02
CA SER A 120 11.78 -19.25 -4.16
C SER A 120 11.08 -18.78 -5.43
N ASP A 121 9.78 -18.46 -5.38
CA ASP A 121 9.07 -17.84 -6.50
C ASP A 121 9.65 -16.46 -6.87
N ALA A 122 9.32 -15.97 -8.06
CA ALA A 122 9.86 -14.72 -8.58
C ALA A 122 9.62 -13.50 -7.66
N ALA A 123 8.44 -13.40 -7.02
CA ALA A 123 8.12 -12.30 -6.13
C ALA A 123 8.93 -12.38 -4.83
N SER A 124 9.05 -13.57 -4.26
CA SER A 124 9.91 -13.82 -3.08
C SER A 124 11.38 -13.53 -3.37
N GLN A 125 11.88 -13.90 -4.56
CA GLN A 125 13.26 -13.58 -4.96
C GLN A 125 13.47 -12.08 -5.18
N ARG A 126 12.48 -11.36 -5.74
CA ARG A 126 12.52 -9.89 -5.84
C ARG A 126 12.62 -9.24 -4.46
N LEU A 127 11.80 -9.66 -3.50
CA LEU A 127 11.83 -9.13 -2.13
C LEU A 127 13.15 -9.46 -1.42
N ARG A 128 13.68 -10.67 -1.61
CA ARG A 128 15.00 -11.08 -1.11
C ARG A 128 16.12 -10.22 -1.69
N ALA A 129 16.06 -9.91 -2.99
CA ALA A 129 17.02 -9.00 -3.61
C ALA A 129 16.97 -7.59 -3.00
N LEU A 130 15.77 -7.03 -2.79
CA LEU A 130 15.59 -5.74 -2.13
C LEU A 130 16.15 -5.73 -0.70
N ALA A 131 15.93 -6.81 0.05
CA ALA A 131 16.49 -6.95 1.40
C ALA A 131 18.02 -6.95 1.39
N PHE A 132 18.64 -7.68 0.46
CA PHE A 132 20.09 -7.68 0.31
C PHE A 132 20.64 -6.32 -0.12
N LEU A 133 19.96 -5.60 -1.02
CA LEU A 133 20.35 -4.24 -1.39
C LEU A 133 20.27 -3.26 -0.22
N ALA A 134 19.23 -3.37 0.63
CA ALA A 134 19.13 -2.56 1.84
C ALA A 134 20.26 -2.83 2.85
N LYS A 135 20.91 -4.00 2.74
CA LYS A 135 22.08 -4.40 3.52
C LYS A 135 23.43 -4.15 2.80
N ASP A 136 23.40 -3.50 1.64
CA ASP A 136 24.55 -3.33 0.73
C ASP A 136 25.23 -4.65 0.28
N ASP A 137 24.54 -5.79 0.42
CA ASP A 137 25.00 -7.08 -0.09
C ASP A 137 24.62 -7.24 -1.56
N ARG A 138 25.37 -6.56 -2.43
CA ARG A 138 25.10 -6.56 -3.87
C ARG A 138 25.30 -7.92 -4.53
N ALA A 139 26.16 -8.77 -3.98
CA ALA A 139 26.42 -10.11 -4.51
C ALA A 139 25.19 -11.00 -4.34
N SER A 140 24.65 -11.06 -3.11
CA SER A 140 23.43 -11.81 -2.82
C SER A 140 22.22 -11.22 -3.52
N ALA A 141 22.13 -9.89 -3.62
CA ALA A 141 21.08 -9.22 -4.39
C ALA A 141 21.09 -9.64 -5.86
N THR A 142 22.26 -9.64 -6.51
CA THR A 142 22.40 -10.04 -7.92
C THR A 142 21.98 -11.50 -8.15
N LYS A 143 22.34 -12.39 -7.22
CA LYS A 143 21.91 -13.79 -7.25
C LYS A 143 20.39 -13.92 -7.19
N ALA A 144 19.74 -13.19 -6.28
CA ALA A 144 18.29 -13.20 -6.13
C ALA A 144 17.56 -12.57 -7.34
N ILE A 145 18.07 -11.47 -7.89
CA ILE A 145 17.52 -10.84 -9.12
C ILE A 145 17.59 -11.82 -10.29
N THR A 146 18.74 -12.47 -10.49
CA THR A 146 18.90 -13.49 -11.55
C THR A 146 17.90 -14.63 -11.38
N ALA A 147 17.71 -15.12 -10.15
CA ALA A 147 16.74 -16.17 -9.86
C ALA A 147 15.29 -15.73 -10.12
N ALA A 148 14.95 -14.46 -9.88
CA ALA A 148 13.65 -13.91 -10.21
C ALA A 148 13.44 -13.80 -11.74
N LEU A 149 14.45 -13.34 -12.48
CA LEU A 149 14.40 -13.18 -13.95
C LEU A 149 14.25 -14.52 -14.69
N VAL A 150 14.85 -15.60 -14.18
CA VAL A 150 14.68 -16.94 -14.77
C VAL A 150 13.22 -17.40 -14.74
N GLN A 151 12.49 -17.05 -13.68
CA GLN A 151 11.12 -17.47 -13.47
C GLN A 151 10.10 -16.52 -14.10
N ALA A 152 10.39 -15.21 -14.08
CA ALA A 152 9.50 -14.17 -14.56
C ALA A 152 10.27 -13.13 -15.39
N PRO A 153 10.74 -13.49 -16.60
CA PRO A 153 11.62 -12.65 -17.41
C PRO A 153 10.96 -11.35 -17.90
N ASN A 154 9.62 -11.32 -17.95
CA ASN A 154 8.84 -10.17 -18.43
C ASN A 154 8.09 -9.45 -17.30
N GLU A 155 8.36 -9.77 -16.03
CA GLU A 155 7.69 -9.13 -14.90
C GLU A 155 8.24 -7.70 -14.69
N PRO A 156 7.42 -6.64 -14.81
CA PRO A 156 7.91 -5.25 -14.80
C PRO A 156 8.70 -4.88 -13.55
N ARG A 157 8.29 -5.38 -12.38
CA ARG A 157 8.98 -5.07 -11.11
C ARG A 157 10.36 -5.73 -11.04
N VAL A 158 10.50 -6.94 -11.58
CA VAL A 158 11.79 -7.65 -11.64
C VAL A 158 12.73 -6.97 -12.62
N LEU A 159 12.22 -6.60 -13.81
CA LEU A 159 12.99 -5.88 -14.82
C LEU A 159 13.47 -4.52 -14.32
N THR A 160 12.61 -3.76 -13.64
CA THR A 160 12.97 -2.46 -13.06
C THR A 160 14.07 -2.61 -12.01
N LEU A 161 13.95 -3.60 -11.12
CA LEU A 161 14.96 -3.87 -10.11
C LEU A 161 16.31 -4.28 -10.73
N ALA A 162 16.28 -5.13 -11.75
CA ALA A 162 17.48 -5.55 -12.46
C ALA A 162 18.19 -4.36 -13.14
N ALA A 163 17.41 -3.47 -13.77
CA ALA A 163 17.94 -2.26 -14.40
C ALA A 163 18.57 -1.31 -13.36
N GLN A 164 17.91 -1.09 -12.22
CA GLN A 164 18.43 -0.27 -11.12
C GLN A 164 19.74 -0.84 -10.56
N ALA A 165 19.79 -2.15 -10.34
CA ALA A 165 21.00 -2.81 -9.85
C ALA A 165 22.15 -2.68 -10.85
N ALA A 166 21.89 -2.92 -12.14
CA ALA A 166 22.89 -2.78 -13.21
C ALA A 166 23.46 -1.35 -13.29
N TRP A 167 22.61 -0.33 -13.18
CA TRP A 167 23.04 1.08 -13.17
C TRP A 167 23.94 1.38 -11.96
N GLY A 168 23.55 0.92 -10.78
CA GLY A 168 24.34 1.08 -9.56
C GLY A 168 25.72 0.42 -9.62
N PHE A 169 25.87 -0.66 -10.38
CA PHE A 169 27.18 -1.26 -10.67
C PHE A 169 28.00 -0.41 -11.64
N LEU A 170 27.40 0.11 -12.70
CA LEU A 170 28.11 0.97 -13.67
C LEU A 170 28.62 2.24 -12.98
N CYS A 171 27.77 2.99 -12.27
CA CYS A 171 28.20 4.20 -11.57
C CYS A 171 29.16 3.93 -10.40
N GLY A 172 29.03 2.81 -9.70
CA GLY A 172 29.94 2.43 -8.61
C GLY A 172 31.33 2.01 -9.09
N HIS A 173 31.42 1.45 -10.29
CA HIS A 173 32.70 1.06 -10.91
C HIS A 173 33.45 2.27 -11.48
N TYR A 174 32.73 3.27 -12.00
CA TYR A 174 33.28 4.55 -12.44
C TYR A 174 33.23 5.58 -11.31
N ARG A 175 34.15 5.48 -10.34
CA ARG A 175 34.33 6.41 -9.20
C ARG A 175 34.80 7.82 -9.61
N LEU A 176 34.23 8.38 -10.67
CA LEU A 176 34.44 9.73 -11.18
C LEU A 176 33.10 10.25 -11.72
N GLY A 177 32.37 11.00 -10.88
CA GLY A 177 31.33 11.93 -11.31
C GLY A 177 30.02 11.33 -11.81
N CYS A 178 29.09 11.09 -10.89
CA CYS A 178 27.66 11.14 -11.19
C CYS A 178 27.00 12.01 -10.11
N CYS A 179 26.98 13.32 -10.36
CA CYS A 179 26.06 14.27 -9.77
C CYS A 179 25.10 14.72 -10.89
#